data_AF-A0A948VZ60-F1
#
_entry.id   AF-A0A948VZ60-F1
#
_cell.length_a   1.000
_cell.length_b   1.000
_cell.length_c   1.000
_cell.angle_alpha   90.00
_cell.angle_beta   90.00
_cell.angle_gamma   90.00
#
_symmetry.space_group_name_H-M   'P 1'
#
loop_
_entity.id
_entity.type
_entity.pdbx_description
1 polymer ?
#
loop_
_entity_poly.entity_id
_entity_poly.type
_entity_poly.pdbx_seq_one_letter_code
_entity_poly.pdbx_strand_id
1 'polypeptide(L)'
;MSPKTKRKITKGTDKRYTSTRPRPPVETLPRIRPPEPGQAEKSLRKRIQAFAYKGDRFKADFDKAIQLYFEQKPSPTAPLNFNDAEIPGFQEWYFSDFVTRTGRRIIDLFVEEMGPGLNSAQRAMLDDWLTWNRARLLEFQQVKPGIGVVVQDLLSEEIFEVNDISASYSASRWNFGLFRPIRTAGRVSFTGSALMLTPMEKTGVLETAQALWTTYQAEHPQASLPDFYRDSSLTLHLAMKRAQEEASKPPIPLSAEGHALVISKARYNIRGDPHKVEATLDASEEFVYGGPSENHPGALHYNWLQRGRSFVPQSDYKPKGRAVLLKTEWTEGPGQPSFLNLGDLILAAQWIELECSSRERLAAGKALLESMLGKQIKHAGNRFEDWEAYQQKPTPRSARPHKEPSRAQSEEAEIIQEEMLQRMTANWLDQPSMDGKLTPRQAAQTPEGRKKAIEALKQIEYINDQRARNGERPTMDADYIRRELGL
;
A
#
# COMPACT_ATOMS: atom_id res chain seq x y z
N MET A 1 47.23 3.58 -70.63
CA MET A 1 48.06 3.86 -69.44
C MET A 1 47.68 5.21 -68.87
N SER A 2 47.11 5.23 -67.66
CA SER A 2 47.17 6.26 -66.61
C SER A 2 45.96 6.11 -65.67
N PRO A 3 46.13 6.15 -64.33
CA PRO A 3 45.17 5.55 -63.40
C PRO A 3 44.04 6.50 -63.02
N LYS A 4 42.84 5.94 -62.91
CA LYS A 4 41.58 6.63 -62.65
C LYS A 4 41.50 7.26 -61.25
N THR A 5 40.91 8.44 -61.26
CA THR A 5 40.61 9.40 -60.21
C THR A 5 39.83 8.84 -59.01
N LYS A 6 40.25 9.27 -57.81
CA LYS A 6 39.57 9.10 -56.52
C LYS A 6 38.07 9.50 -56.58
N ARG A 7 37.18 8.62 -56.12
CA ARG A 7 35.85 9.02 -55.60
C ARG A 7 35.75 8.66 -54.13
N LYS A 8 35.71 9.71 -53.30
CA LYS A 8 35.35 9.68 -51.88
C LYS A 8 33.93 9.14 -51.75
N ILE A 9 33.77 8.07 -50.97
CA ILE A 9 32.44 7.62 -50.50
C ILE A 9 32.05 8.55 -49.35
N THR A 10 30.98 9.29 -49.58
CA THR A 10 30.33 10.20 -48.64
C THR A 10 29.70 9.40 -47.50
N LYS A 11 29.93 9.88 -46.27
CA LYS A 11 29.29 9.41 -45.03
C LYS A 11 27.76 9.46 -45.19
N GLY A 12 27.13 8.29 -45.18
CA GLY A 12 25.69 8.14 -45.02
C GLY A 12 25.28 8.46 -43.59
N THR A 13 24.32 9.36 -43.49
CA THR A 13 23.75 10.00 -42.32
C THR A 13 23.34 9.05 -41.19
N ASP A 14 23.78 9.40 -39.97
CA ASP A 14 23.16 9.04 -38.69
C ASP A 14 21.63 9.21 -38.75
N LYS A 15 20.90 8.10 -38.73
CA LYS A 15 19.52 8.07 -38.24
C LYS A 15 19.33 6.82 -37.39
N ARG A 16 19.58 6.97 -36.08
CA ARG A 16 19.04 6.09 -35.06
C ARG A 16 17.51 6.17 -35.15
N TYR A 17 16.86 5.08 -35.53
CA TYR A 17 15.44 4.91 -35.27
C TYR A 17 15.29 4.70 -33.76
N THR A 18 15.13 5.78 -33.02
CA THR A 18 14.60 5.73 -31.66
C THR A 18 13.12 5.39 -31.79
N SER A 19 12.75 4.16 -31.44
CA SER A 19 11.37 3.80 -31.09
C SER A 19 11.01 4.48 -29.77
N THR A 20 10.95 5.81 -29.78
CA THR A 20 10.20 6.58 -28.80
C THR A 20 8.80 6.68 -29.37
N ARG A 21 7.97 5.63 -29.21
CA ARG A 21 6.53 5.93 -29.12
C ARG A 21 6.39 6.73 -27.83
N PRO A 22 6.04 8.03 -27.88
CA PRO A 22 5.66 8.72 -26.67
C PRO A 22 4.48 7.92 -26.09
N ARG A 23 4.54 7.59 -24.79
CA ARG A 23 3.30 7.21 -24.09
C ARG A 23 2.27 8.26 -24.47
N PRO A 24 1.09 7.88 -24.99
CA PRO A 24 0.05 8.86 -25.25
C PRO A 24 -0.11 9.66 -23.96
N PRO A 25 -0.09 11.02 -24.03
CA PRO A 25 -0.33 11.82 -22.84
C PRO A 25 -1.62 11.28 -22.23
N VAL A 26 -1.56 10.86 -20.97
CA VAL A 26 -2.77 10.52 -20.21
C VAL A 26 -3.60 11.78 -20.29
N GLU A 27 -4.66 11.74 -21.08
CA GLU A 27 -5.52 12.88 -21.33
C GLU A 27 -6.14 13.24 -19.98
N THR A 28 -5.58 14.25 -19.32
CA THR A 28 -6.06 14.66 -18.01
C THR A 28 -7.40 15.31 -18.23
N LEU A 29 -8.47 14.56 -17.95
CA LEU A 29 -9.82 15.10 -17.97
C LEU A 29 -9.82 16.43 -17.20
N PRO A 30 -10.29 17.53 -17.80
CA PRO A 30 -10.25 18.83 -17.17
C PRO A 30 -11.01 18.76 -15.84
N ARG A 31 -10.31 19.08 -14.75
CA ARG A 31 -10.90 19.05 -13.41
C ARG A 31 -11.94 20.16 -13.29
N ILE A 32 -13.16 19.79 -12.93
CA ILE A 32 -14.22 20.73 -12.57
C ILE A 32 -13.79 21.37 -11.25
N ARG A 33 -13.78 22.71 -11.20
CA ARG A 33 -13.51 23.40 -9.94
C ARG A 33 -14.71 23.22 -9.00
N PRO A 34 -14.47 22.90 -7.71
CA PRO A 34 -15.52 22.95 -6.71
C PRO A 34 -16.22 24.33 -6.72
N PRO A 35 -17.55 24.38 -6.49
CA PRO A 35 -18.24 25.65 -6.37
C PRO A 35 -17.66 26.46 -5.21
N GLU A 36 -17.41 27.75 -5.45
CA GLU A 36 -16.94 28.66 -4.42
C GLU A 36 -17.99 28.80 -3.30
N PRO A 37 -17.57 28.78 -2.03
CA PRO A 37 -18.49 29.06 -0.93
C PRO A 37 -19.17 30.42 -1.11
N GLY A 38 -20.48 30.46 -0.85
CA GLY A 38 -21.25 31.69 -0.93
C GLY A 38 -20.77 32.74 0.08
N GLN A 39 -21.10 34.02 -0.14
CA GLN A 39 -20.69 35.11 0.76
C GLN A 39 -21.19 34.91 2.20
N ALA A 40 -22.42 34.40 2.37
CA ALA A 40 -22.99 34.11 3.69
C ALA A 40 -22.17 33.05 4.44
N GLU A 41 -21.76 31.98 3.74
CA GLU A 41 -20.90 30.92 4.28
C GLU A 41 -19.52 31.46 4.66
N LYS A 42 -18.85 32.17 3.75
CA LYS A 42 -17.54 32.79 4.01
C LYS A 42 -17.61 33.70 5.24
N SER A 43 -18.66 34.50 5.35
CA SER A 43 -18.86 35.37 6.51
C SER A 43 -19.15 34.60 7.80
N LEU A 44 -19.92 33.50 7.74
CA LEU A 44 -20.24 32.69 8.92
C LEU A 44 -18.99 31.99 9.46
N ARG A 45 -18.19 31.36 8.59
CA ARG A 45 -16.91 30.73 8.96
C ARG A 45 -15.97 31.73 9.62
N LYS A 46 -15.85 32.94 9.04
CA LYS A 46 -15.02 34.02 9.60
C LYS A 46 -15.51 34.46 10.99
N ARG A 47 -16.82 34.51 11.22
CA ARG A 47 -17.40 34.85 12.54
C ARG A 47 -17.12 33.77 13.58
N ILE A 48 -17.25 32.50 13.23
CA ILE A 48 -16.90 31.37 14.11
C ILE A 48 -15.41 31.41 14.47
N GLN A 49 -14.54 31.58 13.48
CA GLN A 49 -13.10 31.69 13.69
C GLN A 49 -12.73 32.88 14.58
N ALA A 50 -13.31 34.07 14.32
CA ALA A 50 -13.07 35.26 15.13
C ALA A 50 -13.57 35.09 16.57
N PHE A 51 -14.67 34.36 16.78
CA PHE A 51 -15.18 34.04 18.11
C PHE A 51 -14.22 33.11 18.87
N ALA A 52 -13.76 32.04 18.21
CA ALA A 52 -12.86 31.06 18.79
C ALA A 52 -11.46 31.63 19.16
N TYR A 53 -11.04 32.71 18.49
CA TYR A 53 -9.77 33.40 18.74
C TYR A 53 -9.95 34.81 19.37
N LYS A 54 -11.09 35.08 19.99
CA LYS A 54 -11.41 36.41 20.53
C LYS A 54 -10.58 36.71 21.80
N GLY A 55 -9.53 37.50 21.63
CA GLY A 55 -8.67 37.95 22.73
C GLY A 55 -8.09 36.77 23.54
N ASP A 56 -7.93 36.94 24.85
CA ASP A 56 -7.38 35.89 25.72
C ASP A 56 -8.43 34.87 26.22
N ARG A 57 -9.71 35.02 25.84
CA ARG A 57 -10.83 34.24 26.40
C ARG A 57 -10.60 32.73 26.33
N PHE A 58 -10.18 32.23 25.18
CA PHE A 58 -9.96 30.81 24.93
C PHE A 58 -8.48 30.46 24.83
N LYS A 59 -7.56 31.34 25.28
CA LYS A 59 -6.12 31.09 25.12
C LYS A 59 -5.66 29.81 25.81
N ALA A 60 -6.03 29.64 27.08
CA ALA A 60 -5.71 28.43 27.85
C ALA A 60 -6.47 27.18 27.37
N ASP A 61 -7.60 27.35 26.68
CA ASP A 61 -8.34 26.28 26.02
C ASP A 61 -7.63 25.85 24.73
N PHE A 62 -7.18 26.81 23.92
CA PHE A 62 -6.40 26.60 22.71
C PHE A 62 -5.08 25.88 23.02
N ASP A 63 -4.34 26.30 24.04
CA ASP A 63 -3.10 25.65 24.46
C ASP A 63 -3.35 24.18 24.85
N LYS A 64 -4.47 23.90 25.54
CA LYS A 64 -4.88 22.54 25.88
C LYS A 64 -5.31 21.74 24.64
N ALA A 65 -6.04 22.36 23.71
CA ALA A 65 -6.47 21.74 22.47
C ALA A 65 -5.28 21.30 21.61
N ILE A 66 -4.27 22.15 21.48
CA ILE A 66 -3.01 21.81 20.80
C ILE A 66 -2.33 20.61 21.46
N GLN A 67 -2.24 20.60 22.79
CA GLN A 67 -1.63 19.48 23.53
C GLN A 67 -2.34 18.15 23.29
N LEU A 68 -3.67 18.19 23.27
CA LEU A 68 -4.49 16.99 23.08
C LEU A 68 -4.44 16.49 21.64
N TYR A 69 -4.55 17.38 20.65
CA TYR A 69 -4.63 17.01 19.24
C TYR A 69 -3.30 16.52 18.68
N PHE A 70 -2.20 17.21 19.02
CA PHE A 70 -0.87 16.87 18.51
C PHE A 70 -0.09 15.91 19.41
N GLU A 71 -0.64 15.54 20.58
CA GLU A 71 0.03 14.77 21.64
C GLU A 71 1.40 15.37 22.04
N GLN A 72 1.56 16.69 21.90
CA GLN A 72 2.80 17.43 22.16
C GLN A 72 2.60 18.48 23.25
N LYS A 73 3.55 18.60 24.20
CA LYS A 73 3.57 19.73 25.13
C LYS A 73 4.35 20.90 24.52
N PRO A 74 3.75 22.11 24.40
CA PRO A 74 4.50 23.31 24.05
C PRO A 74 5.63 23.51 25.05
N SER A 75 6.87 23.63 24.58
CA SER A 75 8.03 23.97 25.41
C SER A 75 8.70 25.24 24.86
N PRO A 76 9.17 26.16 25.71
CA PRO A 76 9.98 27.30 25.28
C PRO A 76 11.25 26.90 24.50
N THR A 77 11.74 25.67 24.70
CA THR A 77 12.98 25.14 24.11
C THR A 77 12.75 24.20 22.92
N ALA A 78 11.50 23.83 22.64
CA ALA A 78 11.12 22.98 21.52
C ALA A 78 9.83 23.54 20.90
N PRO A 79 9.92 24.41 19.88
CA PRO A 79 8.75 24.93 19.21
C PRO A 79 7.93 23.76 18.64
N LEU A 80 6.61 23.88 18.71
CA LEU A 80 5.70 22.91 18.12
C LEU A 80 5.99 22.83 16.62
N ASN A 81 6.36 21.63 16.16
CA ASN A 81 6.52 21.38 14.74
C ASN A 81 5.17 20.91 14.21
N PHE A 82 4.42 21.83 13.63
CA PHE A 82 3.15 21.52 12.97
C PHE A 82 3.42 21.13 11.53
N ASN A 83 2.84 20.01 11.10
CA ASN A 83 2.62 19.81 9.69
C ASN A 83 1.46 20.72 9.25
N ASP A 84 1.71 21.68 8.35
CA ASP A 84 0.68 22.59 7.85
C ASP A 84 -0.55 21.85 7.29
N ALA A 85 -0.38 20.61 6.84
CA ALA A 85 -1.48 19.75 6.36
C ALA A 85 -2.44 19.28 7.48
N GLU A 86 -2.01 19.28 8.75
CA GLU A 86 -2.85 18.87 9.90
C GLU A 86 -3.67 20.03 10.48
N ILE A 87 -3.27 21.29 10.21
CA ILE A 87 -3.92 22.50 10.75
C ILE A 87 -5.42 22.55 10.44
N PRO A 88 -5.90 22.27 9.20
CA PRO A 88 -7.33 22.34 8.92
C PRO A 88 -8.15 21.32 9.72
N GLY A 89 -7.61 20.11 9.96
CA GLY A 89 -8.26 19.08 10.77
C GLY A 89 -8.33 19.48 12.25
N PHE A 90 -7.24 20.06 12.77
CA PHE A 90 -7.19 20.60 14.12
C PHE A 90 -8.22 21.73 14.33
N GLN A 91 -8.27 22.69 13.40
CA GLN A 91 -9.22 23.80 13.47
C GLN A 91 -10.67 23.32 13.44
N GLU A 92 -10.97 22.38 12.55
CA GLU A 92 -12.31 21.77 12.44
C GLU A 92 -12.74 21.12 13.76
N TRP A 93 -11.87 20.33 14.38
CA TRP A 93 -12.13 19.72 15.68
C TRP A 93 -12.25 20.77 16.80
N TYR A 94 -11.33 21.73 16.85
CA TYR A 94 -11.30 22.77 17.88
C TYR A 94 -12.57 23.62 17.87
N PHE A 95 -13.06 24.02 16.70
CA PHE A 95 -14.29 24.82 16.62
C PHE A 95 -15.53 24.01 16.97
N SER A 96 -15.63 22.77 16.48
CA SER A 96 -16.89 22.02 16.46
C SER A 96 -17.09 21.09 17.65
N ASP A 97 -16.02 20.49 18.17
CA ASP A 97 -16.11 19.37 19.11
C ASP A 97 -15.31 19.59 20.41
N PHE A 98 -14.30 20.46 20.44
CA PHE A 98 -13.51 20.71 21.64
C PHE A 98 -14.38 21.28 22.77
N VAL A 99 -14.35 20.60 23.92
CA VAL A 99 -15.04 21.00 25.15
C VAL A 99 -14.13 21.90 25.97
N THR A 100 -14.56 23.16 26.14
CA THR A 100 -13.84 24.17 26.91
C THR A 100 -13.86 23.89 28.41
N ARG A 101 -13.09 24.65 29.19
CA ARG A 101 -13.10 24.61 30.67
C ARG A 101 -14.49 24.77 31.31
N THR A 102 -15.44 25.40 30.61
CA THR A 102 -16.81 25.57 31.12
C THR A 102 -17.69 24.34 30.87
N GLY A 103 -17.15 23.26 30.29
CA GLY A 103 -17.89 22.05 29.92
C GLY A 103 -18.75 22.20 28.67
N ARG A 104 -18.62 23.31 27.93
CA ARG A 104 -19.38 23.60 26.70
C ARG A 104 -18.44 23.62 25.49
N ARG A 105 -18.95 23.26 24.31
CA ARG A 105 -18.17 23.36 23.07
C ARG A 105 -18.14 24.78 22.54
N ILE A 106 -17.09 25.11 21.80
CA ILE A 106 -16.93 26.44 21.19
C ILE A 106 -18.10 26.78 20.28
N ILE A 107 -18.51 25.85 19.41
CA ILE A 107 -19.65 26.06 18.51
C ILE A 107 -20.96 26.29 19.27
N ASP A 108 -21.18 25.58 20.39
CA ASP A 108 -22.42 25.74 21.17
C ASP A 108 -22.44 27.12 21.88
N LEU A 109 -21.29 27.60 22.36
CA LEU A 109 -21.14 28.95 22.91
C LEU A 109 -21.34 30.03 21.83
N PHE A 110 -20.84 29.79 20.61
CA PHE A 110 -21.04 30.70 19.48
C PHE A 110 -22.52 30.83 19.13
N VAL A 111 -23.25 29.72 19.09
CA VAL A 111 -24.70 29.71 18.82
C VAL A 111 -25.45 30.53 19.85
N GLU A 112 -25.14 30.33 21.13
CA GLU A 112 -25.80 31.00 22.25
C GLU A 112 -25.54 32.53 22.24
N GLU A 113 -24.30 32.94 22.04
CA GLU A 113 -23.91 34.35 22.18
C GLU A 113 -24.04 35.16 20.89
N MET A 114 -23.69 34.57 19.75
CA MET A 114 -23.62 35.25 18.46
C MET A 114 -24.80 34.92 17.55
N GLY A 115 -25.48 33.80 17.77
CA GLY A 115 -26.64 33.34 17.00
C GLY A 115 -27.77 34.38 16.88
N PRO A 116 -28.16 35.09 17.97
CA PRO A 116 -29.17 36.15 17.90
C PRO A 116 -28.80 37.29 16.93
N GLY A 117 -27.50 37.57 16.74
CA GLY A 117 -26.98 38.60 15.84
C GLY A 117 -26.69 38.15 14.40
N LEU A 118 -27.05 36.91 14.04
CA LEU A 118 -26.96 36.40 12.66
C LEU A 118 -28.18 36.83 11.84
N ASN A 119 -27.96 37.11 10.56
CA ASN A 119 -29.08 37.30 9.62
C ASN A 119 -29.79 35.95 9.34
N SER A 120 -30.98 36.00 8.72
CA SER A 120 -31.80 34.82 8.47
C SER A 120 -31.08 33.74 7.66
N ALA A 121 -30.31 34.12 6.64
CA ALA A 121 -29.55 33.17 5.82
C ALA A 121 -28.42 32.49 6.60
N GLN A 122 -27.71 33.23 7.46
CA GLN A 122 -26.66 32.70 8.32
C GLN A 122 -27.20 31.80 9.43
N ARG A 123 -28.36 32.15 10.01
CA ARG A 123 -29.01 31.35 11.03
C ARG A 123 -29.49 30.02 10.46
N ALA A 124 -30.21 30.04 9.34
CA ALA A 124 -30.66 28.82 8.67
C ALA A 124 -29.47 27.92 8.28
N MET A 125 -28.38 28.50 7.78
CA MET A 125 -27.16 27.76 7.45
C MET A 125 -26.49 27.16 8.70
N LEU A 126 -26.43 27.90 9.81
CA LEU A 126 -25.87 27.39 11.05
C LEU A 126 -26.71 26.24 11.60
N ASP A 127 -28.04 26.35 11.57
CA ASP A 127 -28.95 25.29 12.01
C ASP A 127 -28.79 24.01 11.16
N ASP A 128 -28.66 24.16 9.83
CA ASP A 128 -28.37 23.06 8.91
C ASP A 128 -27.02 22.40 9.24
N TRP A 129 -25.98 23.20 9.49
CA TRP A 129 -24.67 22.69 9.86
C TRP A 129 -24.71 21.95 11.20
N LEU A 130 -25.38 22.49 12.21
CA LEU A 130 -25.52 21.89 13.54
C LEU A 130 -26.25 20.56 13.50
N THR A 131 -27.27 20.44 12.66
CA THR A 131 -28.01 19.18 12.44
C THR A 131 -27.09 18.05 11.96
N TRP A 132 -26.05 18.40 11.21
CA TRP A 132 -25.04 17.49 10.68
C TRP A 132 -23.69 17.57 11.41
N ASN A 133 -23.59 18.34 12.49
CA ASN A 133 -22.33 18.71 13.14
C ASN A 133 -21.71 17.57 13.94
N ARG A 134 -21.15 16.60 13.24
CA ARG A 134 -20.41 15.47 13.77
C ARG A 134 -19.43 14.95 12.72
N ALA A 135 -18.19 14.73 13.11
CA ALA A 135 -17.28 13.93 12.29
C ALA A 135 -17.72 12.47 12.37
N ARG A 136 -18.00 11.85 11.22
CA ARG A 136 -18.48 10.47 11.11
C ARG A 136 -17.37 9.59 10.55
N LEU A 137 -17.33 8.33 10.98
CA LEU A 137 -16.41 7.35 10.42
C LEU A 137 -17.02 6.80 9.12
N LEU A 138 -16.59 7.35 7.98
CA LEU A 138 -17.19 7.10 6.67
C LEU A 138 -16.26 6.30 5.76
N GLU A 139 -16.80 5.27 5.08
CA GLU A 139 -16.15 4.53 4.00
C GLU A 139 -16.74 4.91 2.64
N PHE A 140 -15.87 5.16 1.66
CA PHE A 140 -16.21 5.56 0.30
C PHE A 140 -16.64 4.33 -0.50
N GLN A 141 -17.95 4.13 -0.66
CA GLN A 141 -18.53 3.02 -1.42
C GLN A 141 -18.37 3.23 -2.94
N GLN A 142 -18.49 4.49 -3.38
CA GLN A 142 -18.37 4.86 -4.78
C GLN A 142 -17.74 6.25 -4.91
N VAL A 143 -16.87 6.41 -5.91
CA VAL A 143 -16.25 7.70 -6.25
C VAL A 143 -16.56 8.03 -7.70
N LYS A 144 -17.18 9.18 -7.94
CA LYS A 144 -17.47 9.71 -9.29
C LYS A 144 -16.72 11.03 -9.46
N PRO A 145 -15.51 11.02 -10.07
CA PRO A 145 -14.67 12.21 -10.20
C PRO A 145 -15.42 13.39 -10.83
N GLY A 146 -15.37 14.56 -10.17
CA GLY A 146 -16.04 15.78 -10.60
C GLY A 146 -17.52 15.88 -10.20
N ILE A 147 -18.10 14.85 -9.61
CA ILE A 147 -19.52 14.79 -9.23
C ILE A 147 -19.67 14.70 -7.71
N GLY A 148 -19.02 13.72 -7.10
CA GLY A 148 -19.18 13.42 -5.68
C GLY A 148 -18.87 11.98 -5.33
N VAL A 149 -19.31 11.56 -4.15
CA VAL A 149 -19.04 10.24 -3.58
C VAL A 149 -20.29 9.66 -2.92
N VAL A 150 -20.36 8.34 -2.83
CA VAL A 150 -21.33 7.62 -1.99
C VAL A 150 -20.54 7.06 -0.81
N VAL A 151 -21.02 7.33 0.40
CA VAL A 151 -20.34 6.93 1.63
C VAL A 151 -21.25 6.10 2.52
N GLN A 152 -20.66 5.19 3.28
CA GLN A 152 -21.31 4.45 4.35
C GLN A 152 -20.71 4.86 5.68
N ASP A 153 -21.55 5.19 6.67
CA ASP A 153 -21.10 5.33 8.05
C ASP A 153 -20.88 3.95 8.66
N LEU A 154 -19.66 3.69 9.13
CA LEU A 154 -19.21 2.38 9.56
C LEU A 154 -19.79 1.93 10.92
N LEU A 155 -20.42 2.83 11.69
CA LEU A 155 -21.07 2.48 12.96
C LEU A 155 -22.60 2.40 12.83
N SER A 156 -23.22 3.29 12.04
CA SER A 156 -24.67 3.28 11.81
C SER A 156 -25.12 2.46 10.61
N GLU A 157 -24.19 2.06 9.74
CA GLU A 157 -24.43 1.44 8.44
C GLU A 157 -25.21 2.31 7.43
N GLU A 158 -25.54 3.56 7.77
CA GLU A 158 -26.24 4.50 6.88
C GLU A 158 -25.41 4.79 5.62
N ILE A 159 -26.04 4.68 4.44
CA ILE A 159 -25.45 5.02 3.15
C ILE A 159 -26.10 6.28 2.59
N PHE A 160 -25.28 7.26 2.17
CA PHE A 160 -25.78 8.51 1.61
C PHE A 160 -24.81 9.12 0.59
N GLU A 161 -25.32 10.01 -0.25
CA GLU A 161 -24.54 10.74 -1.26
C GLU A 161 -23.95 12.04 -0.70
N VAL A 162 -22.72 12.35 -1.13
CA VAL A 162 -22.03 13.61 -0.83
C VAL A 162 -21.55 14.23 -2.13
N ASN A 163 -21.96 15.48 -2.39
CA ASN A 163 -21.67 16.23 -3.61
C ASN A 163 -20.32 16.96 -3.56
N ASP A 164 -19.32 16.35 -2.91
CA ASP A 164 -18.00 16.94 -2.71
C ASP A 164 -17.07 16.64 -3.89
N ILE A 165 -16.86 17.67 -4.71
CA ILE A 165 -16.03 17.58 -5.91
C ILE A 165 -14.55 17.35 -5.54
N SER A 166 -14.05 18.01 -4.50
CA SER A 166 -12.65 17.88 -4.07
C SER A 166 -12.36 16.45 -3.63
N ALA A 167 -13.21 15.90 -2.75
CA ALA A 167 -13.09 14.53 -2.26
C ALA A 167 -13.20 13.52 -3.41
N SER A 168 -14.05 13.77 -4.41
CA SER A 168 -14.19 12.87 -5.57
C SER A 168 -12.92 12.75 -6.43
N TYR A 169 -12.01 13.73 -6.37
CA TYR A 169 -10.74 13.70 -7.09
C TYR A 169 -9.59 13.11 -6.27
N SER A 170 -9.62 13.28 -4.94
CA SER A 170 -8.55 12.79 -4.06
C SER A 170 -8.81 11.38 -3.56
N ALA A 171 -10.06 11.00 -3.32
CA ALA A 171 -10.43 9.70 -2.78
C ALA A 171 -10.39 8.59 -3.84
N SER A 172 -10.27 7.37 -3.35
CA SER A 172 -10.51 6.13 -4.08
C SER A 172 -11.64 5.38 -3.41
N ARG A 173 -12.28 4.50 -4.19
CA ARG A 173 -13.24 3.55 -3.63
C ARG A 173 -12.57 2.75 -2.51
N TRP A 174 -13.31 2.51 -1.43
CA TRP A 174 -12.87 1.85 -0.18
C TRP A 174 -11.90 2.64 0.69
N ASN A 175 -11.52 3.87 0.34
CA ASN A 175 -10.93 4.75 1.35
C ASN A 175 -11.94 5.00 2.48
N PHE A 176 -11.43 5.24 3.68
CA PHE A 176 -12.28 5.57 4.81
C PHE A 176 -11.61 6.57 5.75
N GLY A 177 -12.38 7.19 6.63
CA GLY A 177 -11.84 8.09 7.66
C GLY A 177 -12.90 8.91 8.37
N LEU A 178 -12.48 9.90 9.16
CA LEU A 178 -13.37 10.83 9.85
C LEU A 178 -13.66 12.04 8.98
N PHE A 179 -14.91 12.17 8.56
CA PHE A 179 -15.36 13.28 7.72
C PHE A 179 -16.55 13.97 8.37
N ARG A 180 -16.60 15.31 8.33
CA ARG A 180 -17.77 16.07 8.77
C ARG A 180 -18.60 16.48 7.54
N PRO A 181 -19.68 15.76 7.22
CA PRO A 181 -20.63 16.24 6.23
C PRO A 181 -21.37 17.47 6.77
N ILE A 182 -21.59 18.46 5.91
CA ILE A 182 -22.49 19.59 6.17
C ILE A 182 -23.44 19.75 5.00
N ARG A 183 -24.60 20.35 5.27
CA ARG A 183 -25.55 20.72 4.22
C ARG A 183 -25.52 22.22 3.98
N THR A 184 -25.35 22.62 2.73
CA THR A 184 -25.43 24.03 2.30
C THR A 184 -26.26 24.10 1.02
N ALA A 185 -27.35 24.89 1.03
CA ALA A 185 -28.24 25.06 -0.12
C ALA A 185 -28.71 23.73 -0.74
N GLY A 186 -29.06 22.75 0.09
CA GLY A 186 -29.57 21.45 -0.34
C GLY A 186 -28.50 20.43 -0.75
N ARG A 187 -27.22 20.83 -0.86
CA ARG A 187 -26.10 19.93 -1.22
C ARG A 187 -25.33 19.52 0.03
N VAL A 188 -24.85 18.28 0.05
CA VAL A 188 -23.98 17.78 1.13
C VAL A 188 -22.53 17.84 0.67
N SER A 189 -21.64 18.40 1.46
CA SER A 189 -20.19 18.42 1.22
C SER A 189 -19.43 18.17 2.50
N PHE A 190 -18.14 17.89 2.43
CA PHE A 190 -17.31 17.79 3.63
C PHE A 190 -16.75 19.15 4.05
N THR A 191 -16.45 19.29 5.33
CA THR A 191 -15.66 20.42 5.86
C THR A 191 -14.27 19.97 6.27
N GLY A 192 -13.35 20.95 6.27
CA GLY A 192 -11.99 20.76 6.75
C GLY A 192 -11.13 19.84 5.89
N SER A 193 -10.05 19.36 6.49
CA SER A 193 -9.22 18.28 5.95
C SER A 193 -9.39 17.07 6.84
N ALA A 194 -9.56 15.91 6.23
CA ALA A 194 -9.71 14.64 6.92
C ALA A 194 -8.50 13.76 6.66
N LEU A 195 -8.04 13.07 7.70
CA LEU A 195 -7.13 11.96 7.55
C LEU A 195 -7.85 10.84 6.78
N MET A 196 -7.32 10.48 5.61
CA MET A 196 -7.89 9.44 4.76
C MET A 196 -7.01 8.20 4.82
N LEU A 197 -7.61 7.06 5.16
CA LEU A 197 -6.95 5.76 5.27
C LEU A 197 -7.40 4.82 4.14
N THR A 198 -6.67 3.72 3.99
CA THR A 198 -6.92 2.68 2.98
C THR A 198 -7.69 1.53 3.61
N PRO A 199 -8.31 0.63 2.83
CA PRO A 199 -9.00 -0.53 3.41
C PRO A 199 -8.08 -1.49 4.19
N MET A 200 -6.74 -1.31 4.14
CA MET A 200 -5.81 -2.13 4.95
C MET A 200 -5.92 -1.80 6.44
N GLU A 201 -6.14 -0.53 6.77
CA GLU A 201 -6.19 -0.06 8.16
C GLU A 201 -7.57 -0.20 8.80
N LYS A 202 -8.60 -0.53 8.00
CA LYS A 202 -10.01 -0.45 8.40
C LYS A 202 -10.35 -1.32 9.60
N THR A 203 -9.96 -2.58 9.61
CA THR A 203 -10.35 -3.55 10.65
C THR A 203 -9.94 -3.05 12.04
N GLY A 204 -8.67 -2.67 12.23
CA GLY A 204 -8.18 -2.22 13.54
C GLY A 204 -8.83 -0.91 14.02
N VAL A 205 -9.07 0.03 13.11
CA VAL A 205 -9.75 1.29 13.45
C VAL A 205 -11.23 1.05 13.78
N LEU A 206 -11.91 0.20 13.02
CA LEU A 206 -13.32 -0.10 13.24
C LEU A 206 -13.53 -0.86 14.55
N GLU A 207 -12.70 -1.86 14.87
CA GLU A 207 -12.74 -2.57 16.15
C GLU A 207 -12.54 -1.60 17.32
N THR A 208 -11.59 -0.66 17.19
CA THR A 208 -11.38 0.40 18.19
C THR A 208 -12.62 1.29 18.34
N ALA A 209 -13.23 1.71 17.22
CA ALA A 209 -14.42 2.55 17.22
C ALA A 209 -15.64 1.84 17.86
N GLN A 210 -15.82 0.55 17.56
CA GLN A 210 -16.89 -0.28 18.14
C GLN A 210 -16.70 -0.49 19.64
N ALA A 211 -15.46 -0.71 20.09
CA ALA A 211 -15.14 -0.82 21.51
C ALA A 211 -15.42 0.50 22.24
N LEU A 212 -14.99 1.63 21.67
CA LEU A 212 -15.27 2.97 22.22
C LEU A 212 -16.77 3.24 22.30
N TRP A 213 -17.52 2.91 21.25
CA TRP A 213 -18.98 3.06 21.24
C TRP A 213 -19.64 2.21 22.33
N THR A 214 -19.23 0.94 22.47
CA THR A 214 -19.75 0.04 23.50
C THR A 214 -19.52 0.60 24.91
N THR A 215 -18.31 1.07 25.20
CA THR A 215 -17.98 1.71 26.49
C THR A 215 -18.81 2.97 26.71
N TYR A 216 -18.91 3.83 25.69
CA TYR A 216 -19.67 5.07 25.78
C TYR A 216 -21.16 4.82 26.04
N GLN A 217 -21.77 3.81 25.43
CA GLN A 217 -23.16 3.43 25.71
C GLN A 217 -23.37 2.97 27.15
N ALA A 218 -22.40 2.26 27.73
CA ALA A 218 -22.48 1.82 29.11
C ALA A 218 -22.39 3.01 30.09
N GLU A 219 -21.55 4.00 29.79
CA GLU A 219 -21.36 5.21 30.60
C GLU A 219 -22.48 6.25 30.40
N HIS A 220 -23.09 6.27 29.21
CA HIS A 220 -24.13 7.22 28.81
C HIS A 220 -25.36 6.51 28.18
N PRO A 221 -26.20 5.80 28.97
CA PRO A 221 -27.28 4.96 28.43
C PRO A 221 -28.35 5.68 27.60
N GLN A 222 -28.46 7.00 27.71
CA GLN A 222 -29.41 7.83 26.97
C GLN A 222 -28.77 8.55 25.77
N ALA A 223 -27.46 8.42 25.59
CA ALA A 223 -26.75 9.11 24.52
C ALA A 223 -26.95 8.41 23.17
N SER A 224 -27.06 9.22 22.13
CA SER A 224 -27.20 8.77 20.75
C SER A 224 -25.82 8.58 20.10
N LEU A 225 -25.79 7.88 18.97
CA LEU A 225 -24.55 7.76 18.18
C LEU A 225 -23.99 9.13 17.71
N PRO A 226 -24.83 10.12 17.32
CA PRO A 226 -24.37 11.50 17.13
C PRO A 226 -23.64 12.10 18.35
N ASP A 227 -24.10 11.84 19.57
CA ASP A 227 -23.45 12.35 20.79
C ASP A 227 -22.07 11.71 20.95
N PHE A 228 -21.98 10.39 20.76
CA PHE A 228 -20.71 9.67 20.75
C PHE A 228 -19.71 10.26 19.75
N TYR A 229 -20.14 10.50 18.51
CA TYR A 229 -19.26 11.07 17.50
C TYR A 229 -18.73 12.45 17.91
N ARG A 230 -19.55 13.30 18.52
CA ARG A 230 -19.12 14.63 18.99
C ARG A 230 -18.20 14.54 20.21
N ASP A 231 -18.41 13.58 21.11
CA ASP A 231 -17.60 13.41 22.33
C ASP A 231 -16.27 12.68 22.04
N SER A 232 -16.26 11.80 21.04
CA SER A 232 -15.14 10.88 20.79
C SER A 232 -14.33 11.20 19.52
N SER A 233 -14.62 12.30 18.82
CA SER A 233 -13.96 12.62 17.54
C SER A 233 -12.44 12.73 17.64
N LEU A 234 -11.89 13.30 18.73
CA LEU A 234 -10.45 13.32 18.97
C LEU A 234 -9.88 11.92 19.16
N THR A 235 -10.53 11.09 20.00
CA THR A 235 -10.06 9.73 20.28
C THR A 235 -10.04 8.88 19.02
N LEU A 236 -11.07 8.99 18.18
CA LEU A 236 -11.13 8.33 16.88
C LEU A 236 -10.06 8.86 15.93
N HIS A 237 -9.82 10.18 15.89
CA HIS A 237 -8.75 10.79 15.09
C HIS A 237 -7.37 10.25 15.49
N LEU A 238 -7.07 10.18 16.78
CA LEU A 238 -5.80 9.64 17.28
C LEU A 238 -5.65 8.14 16.99
N ALA A 239 -6.74 7.36 17.08
CA ALA A 239 -6.74 5.95 16.69
C ALA A 239 -6.39 5.78 15.20
N MET A 240 -6.96 6.62 14.33
CA MET A 240 -6.62 6.63 12.90
C MET A 240 -5.18 7.05 12.64
N LYS A 241 -4.67 8.07 13.35
CA LYS A 241 -3.28 8.52 13.23
C LYS A 241 -2.30 7.41 13.58
N ARG A 242 -2.54 6.69 14.69
CA ARG A 242 -1.73 5.53 15.08
C ARG A 242 -1.80 4.41 14.05
N ALA A 243 -2.97 4.16 13.46
CA ALA A 243 -3.11 3.18 12.38
C ALA A 243 -2.31 3.58 11.12
N GLN A 244 -2.32 4.88 10.74
CA GLN A 244 -1.51 5.39 9.65
C GLN A 244 -0.01 5.29 9.92
N GLU A 245 0.42 5.65 11.14
CA GLU A 245 1.81 5.56 11.57
C GLU A 245 2.31 4.11 11.54
N GLU A 246 1.51 3.16 12.01
CA GLU A 246 1.81 1.74 11.94
C GLU A 246 1.88 1.24 10.48
N ALA A 247 0.94 1.65 9.63
CA ALA A 247 0.93 1.29 8.22
C ALA A 247 2.12 1.86 7.43
N SER A 248 2.61 3.04 7.85
CA SER A 248 3.76 3.73 7.25
C SER A 248 5.09 3.06 7.60
N LYS A 249 5.13 2.16 8.60
CA LYS A 249 6.33 1.38 8.89
C LYS A 249 6.63 0.45 7.72
N PRO A 250 7.91 0.36 7.30
CA PRO A 250 8.30 -0.57 6.25
C PRO A 250 7.97 -2.00 6.68
N PRO A 251 7.41 -2.84 5.79
CA PRO A 251 7.13 -4.22 6.13
C PRO A 251 8.44 -4.99 6.34
N ILE A 252 8.42 -5.96 7.25
CA ILE A 252 9.53 -6.88 7.47
C ILE A 252 9.60 -7.83 6.26
N PRO A 253 10.67 -7.77 5.45
CA PRO A 253 10.78 -8.63 4.30
C PRO A 253 11.29 -10.02 4.73
N LEU A 254 10.58 -11.07 4.31
CA LEU A 254 10.89 -12.46 4.61
C LEU A 254 11.02 -13.26 3.31
N SER A 255 11.71 -14.40 3.35
CA SER A 255 11.70 -15.34 2.23
C SER A 255 10.31 -15.96 2.05
N ALA A 256 10.08 -16.67 0.94
CA ALA A 256 8.83 -17.39 0.71
C ALA A 256 8.51 -18.44 1.80
N GLU A 257 9.53 -18.92 2.53
CA GLU A 257 9.39 -19.84 3.65
C GLU A 257 9.30 -19.13 5.03
N GLY A 258 9.25 -17.79 5.05
CA GLY A 258 9.10 -17.00 6.27
C GLY A 258 10.39 -16.68 7.02
N HIS A 259 11.56 -16.95 6.44
CA HIS A 259 12.85 -16.65 7.08
C HIS A 259 13.27 -15.20 6.88
N ALA A 260 14.06 -14.65 7.81
CA ALA A 260 14.64 -13.32 7.67
C ALA A 260 15.55 -13.24 6.43
N LEU A 261 15.42 -12.16 5.66
CA LEU A 261 16.26 -11.97 4.49
C LEU A 261 17.69 -11.61 4.86
N VAL A 262 18.63 -12.43 4.38
CA VAL A 262 20.07 -12.22 4.48
C VAL A 262 20.68 -12.79 3.21
N ILE A 263 21.40 -11.95 2.46
CA ILE A 263 22.15 -12.45 1.30
C ILE A 263 23.23 -13.39 1.82
N SER A 264 23.07 -14.66 1.48
CA SER A 264 23.83 -15.76 2.05
C SER A 264 24.56 -16.46 0.92
N LYS A 265 25.89 -16.46 0.94
CA LYS A 265 26.73 -17.05 -0.10
C LYS A 265 27.60 -18.17 0.45
N ALA A 266 27.72 -19.28 -0.28
CA ALA A 266 28.70 -20.33 -0.01
C ALA A 266 29.62 -20.51 -1.20
N ARG A 267 30.93 -20.53 -0.93
CA ARG A 267 31.97 -20.71 -1.94
C ARG A 267 32.54 -22.12 -1.85
N TYR A 268 32.73 -22.75 -2.99
CA TYR A 268 33.39 -24.04 -3.14
C TYR A 268 34.51 -23.94 -4.16
N ASN A 269 35.61 -24.64 -3.91
CA ASN A 269 36.66 -24.87 -4.90
C ASN A 269 36.40 -26.21 -5.59
N ILE A 270 36.53 -26.24 -6.91
CA ILE A 270 36.43 -27.47 -7.69
C ILE A 270 37.77 -28.22 -7.55
N ARG A 271 37.68 -29.49 -7.17
CA ARG A 271 38.82 -30.42 -7.02
C ARG A 271 38.88 -31.45 -8.14
N GLY A 272 37.76 -31.67 -8.83
CA GLY A 272 37.65 -32.57 -9.98
C GLY A 272 37.64 -31.84 -11.32
N ASP A 273 37.06 -32.48 -12.32
CA ASP A 273 36.85 -31.92 -13.65
C ASP A 273 35.60 -31.03 -13.65
N PRO A 274 35.71 -29.73 -13.98
CA PRO A 274 34.56 -28.82 -14.00
C PRO A 274 33.46 -29.26 -14.97
N HIS A 275 33.77 -29.96 -16.06
CA HIS A 275 32.76 -30.47 -16.99
C HIS A 275 31.92 -31.60 -16.39
N LYS A 276 32.48 -32.37 -15.44
CA LYS A 276 31.69 -33.37 -14.70
C LYS A 276 30.76 -32.72 -13.70
N VAL A 277 31.18 -31.61 -13.10
CA VAL A 277 30.33 -30.80 -12.21
C VAL A 277 29.17 -30.22 -13.01
N GLU A 278 29.45 -29.59 -14.16
CA GLU A 278 28.46 -29.07 -15.11
C GLU A 278 27.47 -30.16 -15.52
N ALA A 279 27.95 -31.31 -16.03
CA ALA A 279 27.09 -32.42 -16.43
C ALA A 279 26.23 -32.98 -15.28
N THR A 280 26.73 -32.95 -14.04
CA THR A 280 25.94 -33.37 -12.86
C THR A 280 24.82 -32.38 -12.56
N LEU A 281 25.07 -31.08 -12.71
CA LEU A 281 24.06 -30.05 -12.53
C LEU A 281 23.01 -30.11 -13.65
N ASP A 282 23.43 -30.26 -14.90
CA ASP A 282 22.53 -30.36 -16.06
C ASP A 282 21.63 -31.60 -16.00
N ALA A 283 22.14 -32.71 -15.46
CA ALA A 283 21.37 -33.94 -15.29
C ALA A 283 20.45 -33.91 -14.05
N SER A 284 20.53 -32.87 -13.22
CA SER A 284 19.74 -32.76 -12.00
C SER A 284 18.39 -32.11 -12.26
N GLU A 285 17.38 -32.53 -11.51
CA GLU A 285 16.10 -31.83 -11.53
C GLU A 285 16.23 -30.48 -10.81
N GLU A 286 17.05 -30.37 -9.77
CA GLU A 286 17.08 -29.20 -8.89
C GLU A 286 17.66 -27.94 -9.54
N PHE A 287 18.52 -28.07 -10.55
CA PHE A 287 19.22 -26.95 -11.17
C PHE A 287 18.82 -26.80 -12.65
N VAL A 288 18.55 -25.56 -13.07
CA VAL A 288 18.28 -25.25 -14.48
C VAL A 288 19.25 -24.20 -14.98
N TYR A 289 19.92 -24.50 -16.10
CA TYR A 289 20.83 -23.58 -16.76
C TYR A 289 20.11 -22.28 -17.16
N GLY A 290 20.57 -21.17 -16.59
CA GLY A 290 20.06 -19.81 -16.83
C GLY A 290 20.83 -19.04 -17.90
N GLY A 291 21.92 -19.60 -18.43
CA GLY A 291 22.79 -18.94 -19.40
C GLY A 291 24.18 -18.60 -18.84
N PRO A 292 25.00 -17.86 -19.61
CA PRO A 292 26.26 -17.33 -19.11
C PRO A 292 26.04 -16.31 -17.98
N SER A 293 26.89 -16.35 -16.95
CA SER A 293 26.83 -15.38 -15.85
C SER A 293 27.10 -13.96 -16.36
N GLU A 294 26.23 -13.03 -15.97
CA GLU A 294 26.40 -11.61 -16.30
C GLU A 294 27.54 -10.95 -15.51
N ASN A 295 27.75 -11.41 -14.27
CA ASN A 295 28.69 -10.81 -13.32
C ASN A 295 30.09 -11.45 -13.37
N HIS A 296 30.19 -12.66 -13.93
CA HIS A 296 31.43 -13.43 -13.98
C HIS A 296 31.68 -13.95 -15.40
N PRO A 297 32.47 -13.23 -16.21
CA PRO A 297 32.78 -13.64 -17.58
C PRO A 297 33.34 -15.08 -17.64
N GLY A 298 32.75 -15.92 -18.48
CA GLY A 298 33.14 -17.32 -18.65
C GLY A 298 32.59 -18.27 -17.60
N ALA A 299 31.81 -17.80 -16.64
CA ALA A 299 31.05 -18.65 -15.73
C ALA A 299 29.62 -18.90 -16.25
N LEU A 300 29.01 -19.98 -15.79
CA LEU A 300 27.65 -20.40 -16.08
C LEU A 300 26.75 -20.05 -14.89
N HIS A 301 25.51 -19.67 -15.16
CA HIS A 301 24.47 -19.43 -14.15
C HIS A 301 23.44 -20.55 -14.18
N TYR A 302 23.03 -20.97 -12.99
CA TYR A 302 21.99 -21.96 -12.76
C TYR A 302 20.99 -21.41 -11.74
N ASN A 303 19.71 -21.61 -12.01
CA ASN A 303 18.63 -21.39 -11.04
C ASN A 303 18.46 -22.65 -10.20
N TRP A 304 18.48 -22.53 -8.88
CA TRP A 304 18.18 -23.62 -7.96
C TRP A 304 16.70 -23.59 -7.58
N LEU A 305 15.96 -24.64 -7.95
CA LEU A 305 14.50 -24.68 -7.86
C LEU A 305 14.02 -25.60 -6.73
N GLN A 306 12.88 -25.26 -6.13
CA GLN A 306 12.18 -26.11 -5.16
C GLN A 306 11.45 -27.27 -5.87
N ARG A 307 12.21 -28.23 -6.38
CA ARG A 307 11.75 -29.49 -6.95
C ARG A 307 12.77 -30.61 -6.70
N GLY A 308 12.41 -31.86 -7.00
CA GLY A 308 13.28 -33.00 -6.71
C GLY A 308 13.57 -33.11 -5.21
N ARG A 309 14.85 -33.13 -4.84
CA ARG A 309 15.31 -33.22 -3.45
C ARG A 309 15.40 -31.87 -2.74
N SER A 310 15.20 -30.75 -3.45
CA SER A 310 15.28 -29.41 -2.87
C SER A 310 14.15 -29.16 -1.88
N PHE A 311 14.50 -28.99 -0.60
CA PHE A 311 13.54 -28.66 0.44
C PHE A 311 14.13 -27.66 1.44
N VAL A 312 13.35 -26.64 1.76
CA VAL A 312 13.65 -25.65 2.81
C VAL A 312 12.47 -25.64 3.78
N PRO A 313 12.69 -25.94 5.08
CA PRO A 313 11.62 -25.93 6.06
C PRO A 313 10.96 -24.54 6.18
N GLN A 314 9.67 -24.52 6.50
CA GLN A 314 8.97 -23.28 6.87
C GLN A 314 9.49 -22.75 8.21
N SER A 315 9.49 -21.43 8.35
CA SER A 315 9.83 -20.77 9.61
C SER A 315 8.66 -20.79 10.58
N ASP A 316 8.96 -21.02 11.86
CA ASP A 316 8.02 -20.75 12.96
C ASP A 316 8.07 -19.28 13.42
N TYR A 317 8.88 -18.45 12.76
CA TYR A 317 9.06 -17.05 13.10
C TYR A 317 7.75 -16.26 12.91
N LYS A 318 7.33 -15.57 13.97
CA LYS A 318 6.18 -14.66 13.96
C LYS A 318 6.66 -13.21 13.99
N PRO A 319 6.59 -12.48 12.87
CA PRO A 319 7.06 -11.10 12.81
C PRO A 319 6.25 -10.20 13.74
N LYS A 320 6.95 -9.29 14.44
CA LYS A 320 6.33 -8.22 15.24
C LYS A 320 6.03 -7.02 14.35
N GLY A 321 4.99 -7.13 13.53
CA GLY A 321 4.58 -6.11 12.58
C GLY A 321 4.16 -6.72 11.24
N ARG A 322 3.84 -5.86 10.27
CA ARG A 322 3.50 -6.29 8.92
C ARG A 322 4.72 -6.92 8.25
N ALA A 323 4.56 -8.12 7.71
CA ALA A 323 5.58 -8.80 6.93
C ALA A 323 5.17 -8.93 5.46
N VAL A 324 6.16 -9.00 4.59
CA VAL A 324 5.98 -9.31 3.17
C VAL A 324 6.85 -10.50 2.81
N LEU A 325 6.26 -11.53 2.21
CA LEU A 325 6.99 -12.68 1.70
C LEU A 325 7.51 -12.35 0.29
N LEU A 326 8.82 -12.42 0.08
CA LEU A 326 9.43 -12.29 -1.23
C LEU A 326 9.51 -13.67 -1.89
N LYS A 327 8.77 -13.81 -2.98
CA LYS A 327 8.67 -15.03 -3.78
C LYS A 327 9.15 -14.74 -5.20
N THR A 328 10.15 -15.50 -5.64
CA THR A 328 10.62 -15.51 -7.03
C THR A 328 10.27 -16.85 -7.64
N GLU A 329 9.50 -16.85 -8.72
CA GLU A 329 9.16 -18.06 -9.46
C GLU A 329 9.94 -18.15 -10.76
N TRP A 330 10.18 -19.39 -11.19
CA TRP A 330 10.80 -19.72 -12.48
C TRP A 330 9.89 -20.66 -13.25
N THR A 331 9.83 -20.52 -14.57
CA THR A 331 9.07 -21.40 -15.48
C THR A 331 9.83 -21.61 -16.78
N GLU A 332 9.64 -22.77 -17.42
CA GLU A 332 10.24 -23.11 -18.72
C GLU A 332 9.62 -22.32 -19.88
N GLY A 333 8.41 -21.80 -19.71
CA GLY A 333 7.66 -21.07 -20.72
C GLY A 333 6.16 -21.13 -20.47
N PRO A 334 5.35 -20.55 -21.36
CA PRO A 334 3.89 -20.59 -21.27
C PRO A 334 3.33 -22.00 -21.10
N GLY A 335 2.34 -22.15 -20.23
CA GLY A 335 1.65 -23.41 -19.95
C GLY A 335 2.47 -24.43 -19.16
N GLN A 336 3.72 -24.12 -18.82
CA GLN A 336 4.57 -25.00 -18.01
C GLN A 336 4.42 -24.70 -16.51
N PRO A 337 4.67 -25.70 -15.64
CA PRO A 337 4.70 -25.48 -14.20
C PRO A 337 5.65 -24.35 -13.81
N SER A 338 5.31 -23.58 -12.77
CA SER A 338 6.27 -22.70 -12.10
C SER A 338 6.82 -23.36 -10.85
N PHE A 339 8.08 -23.07 -10.56
CA PHE A 339 8.78 -23.53 -9.38
C PHE A 339 9.32 -22.34 -8.59
N LEU A 340 9.36 -22.45 -7.27
CA LEU A 340 10.02 -21.45 -6.44
C LEU A 340 11.53 -21.48 -6.70
N ASN A 341 12.12 -20.34 -7.02
CA ASN A 341 13.57 -20.17 -7.05
C ASN A 341 14.09 -19.99 -5.60
N LEU A 342 14.92 -20.94 -5.18
CA LEU A 342 15.54 -20.99 -3.85
C LEU A 342 16.87 -20.22 -3.78
N GLY A 343 17.55 -20.06 -4.91
CA GLY A 343 18.81 -19.35 -5.02
C GLY A 343 19.46 -19.51 -6.39
N ASP A 344 20.59 -18.85 -6.54
CA ASP A 344 21.37 -18.84 -7.78
C ASP A 344 22.71 -19.52 -7.57
N LEU A 345 23.15 -20.28 -8.55
CA LEU A 345 24.45 -20.94 -8.56
C LEU A 345 25.28 -20.44 -9.73
N ILE A 346 26.48 -19.96 -9.44
CA ILE A 346 27.48 -19.60 -10.43
C ILE A 346 28.57 -20.67 -10.47
N LEU A 347 28.72 -21.31 -11.62
CA LEU A 347 29.75 -22.30 -11.91
C LEU A 347 30.85 -21.66 -12.77
N ALA A 348 32.05 -21.52 -12.22
CA ALA A 348 33.24 -21.13 -12.96
C ALA A 348 34.24 -22.29 -13.04
N ALA A 349 35.28 -22.14 -13.86
CA ALA A 349 36.26 -23.20 -14.12
C ALA A 349 36.92 -23.81 -12.86
N GLN A 350 37.08 -23.04 -11.78
CA GLN A 350 37.77 -23.48 -10.56
C GLN A 350 36.90 -23.44 -9.30
N TRP A 351 35.68 -22.94 -9.38
CA TRP A 351 34.87 -22.67 -8.19
C TRP A 351 33.37 -22.67 -8.49
N ILE A 352 32.60 -22.87 -7.43
CA ILE A 352 31.15 -22.71 -7.41
C ILE A 352 30.78 -21.70 -6.33
N GLU A 353 29.84 -20.80 -6.63
CA GLU A 353 29.19 -19.95 -5.64
C GLU A 353 27.69 -20.19 -5.63
N LEU A 354 27.15 -20.58 -4.48
CA LEU A 354 25.72 -20.63 -4.23
C LEU A 354 25.32 -19.36 -3.49
N GLU A 355 24.33 -18.63 -4.00
CA GLU A 355 23.74 -17.44 -3.40
C GLU A 355 22.26 -17.66 -3.10
N CYS A 356 21.85 -17.35 -1.87
CA CYS A 356 20.48 -17.52 -1.40
C CYS A 356 20.03 -16.28 -0.63
N SER A 357 18.71 -16.13 -0.49
CA SER A 357 18.08 -15.03 0.24
C SER A 357 17.87 -15.27 1.75
N SER A 358 18.30 -16.43 2.28
CA SER A 358 18.30 -16.71 3.72
C SER A 358 19.40 -17.70 4.12
N ARG A 359 19.69 -17.78 5.43
CA ARG A 359 20.69 -18.71 5.98
C ARG A 359 20.24 -20.15 5.87
N GLU A 360 18.94 -20.39 6.01
CA GLU A 360 18.27 -21.69 5.96
C GLU A 360 18.31 -22.24 4.53
N ARG A 361 18.02 -21.39 3.53
CA ARG A 361 18.20 -21.73 2.12
C ARG A 361 19.66 -22.09 1.82
N LEU A 362 20.62 -21.32 2.34
CA LEU A 362 22.04 -21.64 2.13
C LEU A 362 22.42 -22.98 2.76
N ALA A 363 21.98 -23.27 3.99
CA ALA A 363 22.26 -24.55 4.65
C ALA A 363 21.70 -25.74 3.85
N ALA A 364 20.45 -25.64 3.39
CA ALA A 364 19.81 -26.66 2.56
C ALA A 364 20.53 -26.85 1.21
N GLY A 365 20.87 -25.75 0.52
CA GLY A 365 21.54 -25.82 -0.78
C GLY A 365 22.96 -26.37 -0.69
N LYS A 366 23.69 -26.04 0.38
CA LYS A 366 25.00 -26.64 0.66
C LYS A 366 24.89 -28.16 0.84
N ALA A 367 23.94 -28.61 1.66
CA ALA A 367 23.73 -30.04 1.90
C ALA A 367 23.38 -30.77 0.60
N LEU A 368 22.54 -30.17 -0.25
CA LEU A 368 22.23 -30.70 -1.58
C LEU A 368 23.47 -30.80 -2.46
N LEU A 369 24.24 -29.71 -2.61
CA LEU A 369 25.45 -29.69 -3.44
C LEU A 369 26.50 -30.70 -2.97
N GLU A 370 26.71 -30.82 -1.67
CA GLU A 370 27.65 -31.77 -1.09
C GLU A 370 27.21 -33.22 -1.31
N SER A 371 25.89 -33.50 -1.24
CA SER A 371 25.35 -34.82 -1.56
C SER A 371 25.49 -35.18 -3.05
N MET A 372 25.36 -34.20 -3.95
CA MET A 372 25.41 -34.41 -5.39
C MET A 372 26.83 -34.50 -5.94
N LEU A 373 27.70 -33.57 -5.52
CA LEU A 373 29.03 -33.39 -6.10
C LEU A 373 30.13 -34.04 -5.27
N GLY A 374 29.88 -34.29 -3.98
CA GLY A 374 30.78 -35.01 -3.08
C GLY A 374 32.23 -34.53 -3.16
N LYS A 375 33.15 -35.46 -3.47
CA LYS A 375 34.60 -35.19 -3.54
C LYS A 375 35.01 -34.25 -4.68
N GLN A 376 34.14 -33.92 -5.62
CA GLN A 376 34.44 -33.01 -6.73
C GLN A 376 34.56 -31.55 -6.28
N ILE A 377 34.00 -31.21 -5.12
CA ILE A 377 34.03 -29.87 -4.55
C ILE A 377 34.62 -29.87 -3.15
N LYS A 378 35.20 -28.75 -2.74
CA LYS A 378 35.63 -28.50 -1.36
C LYS A 378 35.12 -27.16 -0.89
N HIS A 379 34.34 -27.14 0.19
CA HIS A 379 33.85 -25.91 0.79
C HIS A 379 35.02 -24.98 1.17
N ALA A 380 34.91 -23.73 0.77
CA ALA A 380 35.94 -22.70 0.96
C ALA A 380 35.52 -21.66 2.01
N GLY A 381 34.23 -21.35 2.13
CA GLY A 381 33.73 -20.41 3.13
C GLY A 381 32.28 -19.99 2.89
N ASN A 382 31.70 -19.33 3.88
CA ASN A 382 30.39 -18.70 3.81
C ASN A 382 30.52 -17.19 4.00
N ARG A 383 29.67 -16.41 3.33
CA ARG A 383 29.55 -14.96 3.52
C ARG A 383 28.09 -14.59 3.73
N PHE A 384 27.83 -13.64 4.61
CA PHE A 384 26.51 -13.11 4.89
C PHE A 384 26.53 -11.59 4.77
N GLU A 385 25.57 -11.04 4.06
CA GLU A 385 25.38 -9.60 3.90
C GLU A 385 23.97 -9.22 4.30
N ASP A 386 23.85 -8.10 5.00
CA ASP A 386 22.56 -7.53 5.38
C ASP A 386 21.76 -7.16 4.13
N TRP A 387 20.47 -7.53 4.12
CA TRP A 387 19.59 -7.32 2.97
C TRP A 387 19.32 -5.84 2.69
N GLU A 388 19.17 -5.02 3.73
CA GLU A 388 18.91 -3.59 3.58
C GLU A 388 20.14 -2.88 2.99
N ALA A 389 21.33 -3.19 3.54
CA ALA A 389 22.59 -2.71 2.98
C ALA A 389 22.82 -3.22 1.54
N TYR A 390 22.37 -4.42 1.20
CA TYR A 390 22.46 -4.97 -0.15
C TYR A 390 21.58 -4.21 -1.14
N GLN A 391 20.32 -3.91 -0.79
CA GLN A 391 19.43 -3.13 -1.65
C GLN A 391 19.92 -1.71 -1.92
N GLN A 392 20.63 -1.10 -0.96
CA GLN A 392 21.18 0.24 -1.11
C GLN A 392 22.43 0.29 -2.00
N LYS A 393 23.05 -0.85 -2.32
CA LYS A 393 24.16 -0.87 -3.27
C LYS A 393 23.64 -0.53 -4.66
N PRO A 394 24.28 0.41 -5.38
CA PRO A 394 23.98 0.60 -6.79
C PRO A 394 24.24 -0.74 -7.48
N THR A 395 23.18 -1.38 -7.98
CA THR A 395 23.32 -2.53 -8.86
C THR A 395 24.24 -2.09 -10.00
N PRO A 396 25.32 -2.84 -10.31
CA PRO A 396 26.11 -2.52 -11.49
C PRO A 396 25.14 -2.55 -12.67
N ARG A 397 24.82 -1.35 -13.18
CA ARG A 397 24.05 -1.14 -14.40
C ARG A 397 24.64 -2.12 -15.41
N SER A 398 23.85 -3.12 -15.82
CA SER A 398 24.29 -4.11 -16.80
C SER A 398 24.88 -3.33 -17.98
N ALA A 399 26.21 -3.42 -18.14
CA ALA A 399 26.94 -2.62 -19.13
C ALA A 399 26.76 -3.18 -20.56
N ARG A 400 25.74 -4.01 -20.78
CA ARG A 400 25.28 -4.40 -22.10
C ARG A 400 24.00 -3.62 -22.40
N PRO A 401 23.85 -3.03 -23.61
CA PRO A 401 22.57 -2.48 -24.00
C PRO A 401 21.53 -3.60 -23.87
N HIS A 402 20.47 -3.38 -23.08
CA HIS A 402 19.27 -4.19 -23.16
C HIS A 402 18.90 -4.25 -24.64
N LYS A 403 19.11 -5.40 -25.30
CA LYS A 403 18.44 -5.66 -26.56
C LYS A 403 16.97 -5.62 -26.22
N GLU A 404 16.22 -4.76 -26.90
CA GLU A 404 14.76 -4.82 -26.81
C GLU A 404 14.37 -6.28 -27.08
N PRO A 405 13.56 -6.88 -26.18
CA PRO A 405 13.09 -8.24 -26.40
C PRO A 405 12.46 -8.31 -27.78
N SER A 406 12.73 -9.39 -28.51
CA SER A 406 12.06 -9.63 -29.78
C SER A 406 10.54 -9.70 -29.55
N ARG A 407 9.76 -9.41 -30.58
CA ARG A 407 8.29 -9.47 -30.50
C ARG A 407 7.79 -10.79 -29.92
N ALA A 408 8.39 -11.91 -30.32
CA ALA A 408 8.04 -13.23 -29.78
C ALA A 408 8.32 -13.33 -28.28
N GLN A 409 9.44 -12.81 -27.79
CA GLN A 409 9.77 -12.78 -26.36
C GLN A 409 8.85 -11.87 -25.56
N SER A 410 8.38 -10.76 -26.15
CA SER A 410 7.38 -9.90 -25.52
C SER A 410 6.01 -10.59 -25.43
N GLU A 411 5.57 -11.24 -26.51
CA GLU A 411 4.32 -12.01 -26.53
C GLU A 411 4.37 -13.16 -25.50
N GLU A 412 5.49 -13.89 -25.44
CA GLU A 412 5.71 -14.97 -24.47
C GLU A 412 5.69 -14.45 -23.01
N ALA A 413 6.38 -13.34 -22.73
CA ALA A 413 6.39 -12.72 -21.41
C ALA A 413 5.00 -12.23 -20.98
N GLU A 414 4.19 -11.71 -21.92
CA GLU A 414 2.81 -11.32 -21.64
C GLU A 414 1.94 -12.52 -21.25
N ILE A 415 2.08 -13.65 -21.94
CA ILE A 415 1.34 -14.89 -21.61
C ILE A 415 1.76 -15.43 -20.24
N ILE A 416 3.07 -15.51 -19.96
CA ILE A 416 3.58 -15.96 -18.65
C ILE A 416 3.05 -15.06 -17.53
N GLN A 417 3.05 -13.74 -17.76
CA GLN A 417 2.54 -12.78 -16.79
C GLN A 417 1.04 -12.98 -16.54
N GLU A 418 0.24 -13.23 -17.59
CA GLU A 418 -1.19 -13.50 -17.47
C GLU A 418 -1.46 -14.80 -16.68
N GLU A 419 -0.77 -15.89 -17.01
CA GLU A 419 -0.86 -17.15 -16.27
C GLU A 419 -0.43 -17.02 -14.80
N MET A 420 0.57 -16.18 -14.52
CA MET A 420 1.01 -15.89 -13.15
C MET A 420 -0.07 -15.16 -12.36
N LEU A 421 -0.74 -14.16 -12.95
CA LEU A 421 -1.85 -13.44 -12.33
C LEU A 421 -3.07 -14.34 -12.08
N GLN A 422 -3.38 -15.23 -13.02
CA GLN A 422 -4.43 -16.24 -12.86
C GLN A 422 -4.12 -17.20 -11.71
N ARG A 423 -2.89 -17.73 -11.66
CA ARG A 423 -2.43 -18.58 -10.54
C ARG A 423 -2.46 -17.85 -9.20
N MET A 424 -2.03 -16.59 -9.17
CA MET A 424 -2.09 -15.77 -7.96
C MET A 424 -3.54 -15.59 -7.47
N THR A 425 -4.48 -15.38 -8.40
CA THR A 425 -5.91 -15.26 -8.09
C THR A 425 -6.49 -16.58 -7.57
N ALA A 426 -6.19 -17.71 -8.23
CA ALA A 426 -6.64 -19.03 -7.79
C ALA A 426 -6.06 -19.42 -6.42
N ASN A 427 -4.75 -19.22 -6.22
CA ASN A 427 -4.10 -19.48 -4.95
C ASN A 427 -4.70 -18.64 -3.81
N TRP A 428 -5.05 -17.38 -4.07
CA TRP A 428 -5.70 -16.54 -3.06
C TRP A 428 -7.02 -17.15 -2.59
N LEU A 429 -7.83 -17.72 -3.50
CA LEU A 429 -9.11 -18.36 -3.18
C LEU A 429 -8.98 -19.65 -2.35
N ASP A 430 -7.87 -20.36 -2.53
CA ASP A 430 -7.65 -21.71 -1.99
C ASP A 430 -6.61 -21.77 -0.86
N GLN A 431 -5.95 -20.66 -0.54
CA GLN A 431 -5.06 -20.56 0.62
C GLN A 431 -5.78 -19.96 1.82
N PRO A 432 -5.50 -20.45 3.05
CA PRO A 432 -5.99 -19.80 4.25
C PRO A 432 -5.59 -18.33 4.28
N SER A 433 -6.57 -17.46 4.41
CA SER A 433 -6.37 -16.02 4.56
C SER A 433 -7.06 -15.54 5.84
N MET A 434 -6.87 -14.28 6.23
CA MET A 434 -7.50 -13.68 7.40
C MET A 434 -6.99 -14.23 8.76
N ASP A 435 -7.53 -15.35 9.24
CA ASP A 435 -7.19 -15.97 10.54
C ASP A 435 -6.22 -17.15 10.43
N GLY A 436 -5.79 -17.47 9.21
CA GLY A 436 -4.91 -18.59 8.89
C GLY A 436 -5.57 -19.96 9.02
N LYS A 437 -6.89 -20.03 9.21
CA LYS A 437 -7.64 -21.28 9.39
C LYS A 437 -8.53 -21.63 8.20
N LEU A 438 -9.18 -20.64 7.58
CA LEU A 438 -10.12 -20.85 6.48
C LEU A 438 -9.64 -20.18 5.19
N THR A 439 -9.88 -20.85 4.05
CA THR A 439 -9.72 -20.24 2.73
C THR A 439 -10.87 -19.27 2.43
N PRO A 440 -10.72 -18.28 1.53
CA PRO A 440 -11.83 -17.43 1.11
C PRO A 440 -13.07 -18.21 0.67
N ARG A 441 -12.91 -19.33 -0.06
CA ARG A 441 -14.03 -20.18 -0.45
C ARG A 441 -14.77 -20.80 0.74
N GLN A 442 -14.03 -21.24 1.76
CA GLN A 442 -14.62 -21.80 2.98
C GLN A 442 -15.29 -20.71 3.82
N ALA A 443 -14.66 -19.54 3.95
CA ALA A 443 -15.22 -18.41 4.68
C ALA A 443 -16.52 -17.92 4.04
N ALA A 444 -16.61 -17.90 2.71
CA ALA A 444 -17.81 -17.48 1.99
C ALA A 444 -19.04 -18.39 2.23
N GLN A 445 -18.90 -19.52 2.94
CA GLN A 445 -20.03 -20.40 3.29
C GLN A 445 -20.80 -19.94 4.54
N THR A 446 -20.26 -19.04 5.35
CA THR A 446 -20.94 -18.53 6.56
C THR A 446 -21.25 -17.03 6.45
N PRO A 447 -22.31 -16.51 7.11
CA PRO A 447 -22.60 -15.08 7.09
C PRO A 447 -21.42 -14.21 7.58
N GLU A 448 -20.76 -14.64 8.65
CA GLU A 448 -19.61 -13.94 9.23
C GLU A 448 -18.40 -14.00 8.30
N GLY A 449 -18.12 -15.17 7.72
CA GLY A 449 -17.01 -15.35 6.79
C GLY A 449 -17.22 -14.62 5.47
N ARG A 450 -18.47 -14.51 4.98
CA ARG A 450 -18.83 -13.66 3.84
C ARG A 450 -18.50 -12.19 4.09
N LYS A 451 -18.83 -11.65 5.27
CA LYS A 451 -18.47 -10.27 5.62
C LYS A 451 -16.95 -10.07 5.55
N LYS A 452 -16.17 -11.00 6.12
CA LYS A 452 -14.70 -10.90 6.07
C LYS A 452 -14.14 -11.05 4.65
N ALA A 453 -14.72 -11.94 3.83
CA ALA A 453 -14.34 -12.10 2.43
C ALA A 453 -14.62 -10.85 1.59
N ILE A 454 -15.76 -10.18 1.82
CA ILE A 454 -16.08 -8.87 1.20
C ILE A 454 -15.02 -7.84 1.59
N GLU A 455 -14.66 -7.74 2.87
CA GLU A 455 -13.65 -6.78 3.32
C GLU A 455 -12.27 -7.07 2.71
N ALA A 456 -11.86 -8.35 2.62
CA ALA A 456 -10.63 -8.73 1.95
C ALA A 456 -10.66 -8.42 0.43
N LEU A 457 -11.81 -8.56 -0.20
CA LEU A 457 -11.99 -8.21 -1.61
C LEU A 457 -11.91 -6.70 -1.85
N LYS A 458 -12.44 -5.87 -0.93
CA LYS A 458 -12.27 -4.40 -1.01
C LYS A 458 -10.80 -4.01 -1.04
N GLN A 459 -9.93 -4.75 -0.36
CA GLN A 459 -8.48 -4.55 -0.39
C GLN A 459 -7.90 -4.76 -1.80
N ILE A 460 -8.30 -5.86 -2.45
CA ILE A 460 -7.88 -6.20 -3.81
C ILE A 460 -8.39 -5.16 -4.81
N GLU A 461 -9.66 -4.78 -4.72
CA GLU A 461 -10.28 -3.76 -5.56
C GLU A 461 -9.58 -2.41 -5.41
N TYR A 462 -9.25 -2.00 -4.18
CA TYR A 462 -8.51 -0.78 -3.94
C TYR A 462 -7.13 -0.80 -4.60
N ILE A 463 -6.36 -1.89 -4.46
CA ILE A 463 -5.05 -2.04 -5.08
C ILE A 463 -5.18 -1.98 -6.61
N ASN A 464 -6.15 -2.69 -7.19
CA ASN A 464 -6.42 -2.65 -8.62
C ASN A 464 -6.79 -1.24 -9.10
N ASP A 465 -7.63 -0.51 -8.35
CA ASP A 465 -8.02 0.86 -8.66
C ASP A 465 -6.80 1.80 -8.64
N GLN A 466 -5.87 1.63 -7.68
CA GLN A 466 -4.60 2.40 -7.65
C GLN A 466 -3.70 2.08 -8.85
N ARG A 467 -3.54 0.80 -9.17
CA ARG A 467 -2.74 0.37 -10.33
C ARG A 467 -3.29 0.93 -11.63
N ALA A 468 -4.60 0.86 -11.83
CA ALA A 468 -5.25 1.42 -13.01
C ALA A 468 -4.99 2.93 -13.15
N ARG A 469 -5.03 3.70 -12.04
CA ARG A 469 -4.69 5.14 -12.03
C ARG A 469 -3.24 5.41 -12.45
N ASN A 470 -2.32 4.49 -12.17
CA ASN A 470 -0.92 4.56 -12.58
C ASN A 470 -0.66 4.00 -13.99
N GLY A 471 -1.71 3.56 -14.70
CA GLY A 471 -1.60 2.91 -16.01
C GLY A 471 -1.03 1.49 -15.94
N GLU A 472 -1.12 0.84 -14.79
CA GLU A 472 -0.70 -0.54 -14.56
C GLU A 472 -1.89 -1.50 -14.64
N ARG A 473 -1.62 -2.75 -15.02
CA ARG A 473 -2.63 -3.82 -15.01
C ARG A 473 -3.00 -4.22 -13.57
N PRO A 474 -4.24 -4.72 -13.35
CA PRO A 474 -4.65 -5.25 -12.05
C PRO A 474 -3.79 -6.45 -11.63
N THR A 475 -3.65 -6.67 -10.33
CA THR A 475 -2.89 -7.80 -9.76
C THR A 475 -3.70 -9.08 -9.63
N MET A 476 -5.02 -8.95 -9.50
CA MET A 476 -5.95 -10.08 -9.41
C MET A 476 -7.26 -9.71 -10.09
N ASP A 477 -7.98 -10.69 -10.62
CA ASP A 477 -9.30 -10.49 -11.19
C ASP A 477 -10.36 -10.48 -10.07
N ALA A 478 -10.73 -9.27 -9.62
CA ALA A 478 -11.71 -9.07 -8.56
C ALA A 478 -13.12 -9.54 -8.95
N ASP A 479 -13.51 -9.42 -10.23
CA ASP A 479 -14.83 -9.85 -10.69
C ASP A 479 -14.93 -11.37 -10.74
N TYR A 480 -13.85 -12.05 -11.15
CA TYR A 480 -13.74 -13.50 -11.04
C TYR A 480 -13.82 -13.95 -9.58
N ILE A 481 -13.08 -13.31 -8.66
CA ILE A 481 -13.16 -13.62 -7.23
C ILE A 481 -14.59 -13.49 -6.70
N ARG A 482 -15.32 -12.40 -7.05
CA ARG A 482 -16.73 -12.22 -6.65
C ARG A 482 -17.60 -13.39 -7.10
N ARG A 483 -17.50 -13.76 -8.38
CA ARG A 483 -18.28 -14.89 -8.95
C ARG A 483 -17.97 -16.21 -8.24
N GLU A 484 -16.69 -16.49 -8.01
CA GLU A 484 -16.24 -17.73 -7.35
C GLU A 484 -16.66 -17.83 -5.88
N LEU A 485 -16.80 -16.69 -5.20
CA LEU A 485 -17.25 -16.64 -3.81
C LEU A 485 -18.77 -16.47 -3.66
N GLY A 486 -19.51 -16.22 -4.75
CA GLY A 486 -20.94 -15.94 -4.74
C GLY A 486 -21.31 -14.65 -4.00
N LEU A 487 -20.49 -13.60 -4.17
CA LEU A 487 -20.60 -12.30 -3.49
C LEU A 487 -21.11 -11.16 -4.37
#